data_AF-A0A9C8DEF7-F1
#
_entry.id   AF-A0A9C8DEF7-F1
#
_cell.length_a   1.000
_cell.length_b   1.000
_cell.length_c   1.000
_cell.angle_alpha   90.00
_cell.angle_beta   90.00
_cell.angle_gamma   90.00
#
_symmetry.space_group_name_H-M   'P 1'
#
loop_
_entity.id
_entity.type
_entity.pdbx_description
1 polymer ?
#
loop_
_entity_poly.entity_id
_entity_poly.type
_entity_poly.pdbx_seq_one_letter_code
_entity_poly.pdbx_strand_id
1 'polypeptide(L)' 'MKIEYESIGIIHSPFKSTEGMPIQPAGAEGISGTVEVFDKLAEGLKDLDG' A
#
# COMPACT_ATOMS: atom_id res chain seq x y z
N MET A 1 17.21 22.62 6.92
CA MET A 1 16.90 21.25 7.39
C MET A 1 16.36 20.47 6.21
N LYS A 2 16.89 19.29 5.91
CA LYS A 2 16.47 18.45 4.78
C LYS A 2 15.64 17.29 5.33
N ILE A 3 14.54 16.96 4.66
CA ILE A 3 13.70 15.80 4.98
C ILE A 3 13.87 14.82 3.82
N GLU A 4 14.19 13.57 4.14
CA GLU A 4 14.36 12.48 3.19
C GLU A 4 13.41 11.35 3.60
N TYR A 5 12.84 10.67 2.61
CA TYR A 5 11.90 9.57 2.82
C TYR A 5 12.55 8.26 2.38
N GLU A 6 12.31 7.23 3.17
CA GLU A 6 12.66 5.84 2.85
C GLU A 6 11.38 5.03 2.70
N SER A 7 11.30 4.22 1.64
CA SER A 7 10.13 3.35 1.43
C SER A 7 10.11 2.23 2.46
N ILE A 8 8.91 1.90 2.96
CA ILE A 8 8.70 0.86 3.96
C ILE A 8 8.16 -0.45 3.37
N GLY A 9 7.81 -0.45 2.09
CA GLY A 9 7.11 -1.57 1.46
C GLY A 9 6.62 -1.28 0.04
N ILE A 10 5.78 -2.19 -0.46
CA ILE A 10 5.20 -2.17 -1.81
C ILE A 10 3.69 -2.43 -1.72
N ILE A 11 2.90 -1.73 -2.53
CA ILE A 11 1.47 -1.99 -2.70
C ILE A 11 1.26 -2.81 -3.96
N HIS A 12 0.59 -3.95 -3.83
CA HIS A 12 0.16 -4.80 -4.93
C HIS A 12 -1.32 -4.56 -5.19
N SER A 13 -1.64 -4.11 -6.41
CA SER A 13 -3.02 -3.88 -6.86
C SER A 13 -3.24 -4.42 -8.28
N PRO A 14 -4.50 -4.62 -8.69
CA PRO A 14 -4.80 -5.01 -10.07
C PRO A 14 -4.58 -3.87 -11.07
N PHE A 15 -4.49 -2.62 -10.62
CA PHE A 15 -4.27 -1.46 -11.49
C PHE A 15 -2.80 -1.38 -11.90
N LYS A 16 -2.53 -1.56 -13.20
CA LYS A 16 -1.19 -1.44 -13.79
C LYS A 16 -0.92 -0.05 -14.38
N SER A 17 -1.95 0.80 -14.45
CA SER A 17 -1.92 2.17 -14.96
C SER A 17 -2.97 3.02 -14.26
N THR A 18 -2.85 4.33 -14.39
CA THR A 18 -3.86 5.29 -13.89
C THR A 18 -5.15 5.26 -14.71
N GLU A 19 -5.08 4.86 -15.99
CA GLU A 19 -6.26 4.66 -16.83
C GLU A 19 -7.14 3.54 -16.26
N GLY A 20 -8.42 3.84 -16.04
CA GLY A 20 -9.38 2.91 -15.44
C GLY A 20 -9.25 2.73 -13.92
N MET A 21 -8.28 3.37 -13.26
CA MET A 21 -8.16 3.35 -11.80
C MET A 21 -9.22 4.26 -11.17
N PRO A 22 -9.96 3.80 -10.14
CA PRO A 22 -10.89 4.64 -9.41
C PRO A 22 -10.22 5.88 -8.83
N ILE A 23 -10.87 7.05 -8.99
CA ILE A 23 -10.38 8.32 -8.43
C ILE A 23 -10.42 8.29 -6.90
N GLN A 24 -11.37 7.55 -6.32
CA GLN A 24 -11.58 7.44 -4.87
C GLN A 24 -11.78 5.98 -4.45
N PRO A 25 -11.39 5.60 -3.21
CA PRO A 25 -11.49 4.22 -2.72
C PRO A 25 -12.91 3.63 -2.79
N ALA A 26 -13.96 4.45 -2.59
CA ALA A 26 -15.34 4.00 -2.72
C ALA A 26 -15.67 3.43 -4.11
N GLY A 27 -14.99 3.90 -5.17
CA GLY A 27 -15.12 3.34 -6.52
C GLY A 27 -14.34 2.05 -6.75
N ALA A 28 -13.56 1.59 -5.76
CA ALA A 28 -12.83 0.33 -5.78
C ALA A 28 -13.51 -0.74 -4.88
N GLU A 29 -14.79 -0.57 -4.55
CA GLU A 29 -15.55 -1.56 -3.79
C GLU A 29 -15.46 -2.94 -4.44
N GLY A 30 -15.15 -3.97 -3.64
CA GLY A 30 -14.95 -5.34 -4.12
C GLY A 30 -13.58 -5.60 -4.77
N ILE A 31 -12.71 -4.60 -4.89
CA ILE A 31 -11.35 -4.76 -5.41
C ILE A 31 -10.35 -4.87 -4.26
N SER A 32 -9.69 -6.02 -4.15
CA SER A 32 -8.66 -6.25 -3.13
C SER A 32 -7.26 -5.86 -3.62
N GLY A 33 -6.45 -5.36 -2.70
CA GLY A 33 -5.01 -5.18 -2.86
C GLY A 33 -4.28 -5.70 -1.63
N THR A 34 -2.97 -5.79 -1.71
CA THR A 34 -2.12 -6.24 -0.60
C THR A 34 -0.99 -5.24 -0.39
N VAL A 35 -0.67 -4.97 0.87
CA VAL A 35 0.52 -4.18 1.23
C VAL A 35 1.58 -5.13 1.76
N GLU A 36 2.74 -5.12 1.11
CA GLU A 36 3.92 -5.83 1.54
C GLU A 36 4.82 -4.86 2.30
N VAL A 37 5.11 -5.15 3.56
CA VAL A 37 6.06 -4.37 4.38
C VAL A 37 7.40 -5.08 4.39
N PHE A 38 8.48 -4.33 4.22
CA PHE A 38 9.83 -4.91 4.20
C PHE A 38 10.18 -5.54 5.54
N ASP A 39 10.84 -6.71 5.50
CA ASP A 39 11.17 -7.52 6.68
C ASP A 39 11.84 -6.72 7.81
N LYS A 40 12.69 -5.74 7.46
CA LYS A 40 13.38 -4.88 8.43
C LYS A 40 12.43 -4.04 9.31
N LEU A 41 11.16 -3.94 8.94
CA LEU A 41 10.10 -3.20 9.64
C LEU A 41 8.94 -4.10 10.07
N ALA A 42 9.04 -5.42 9.91
CA ALA A 42 7.95 -6.36 10.19
C ALA A 42 7.50 -6.34 11.67
N GLU A 43 8.40 -6.06 12.60
CA GLU A 43 8.05 -5.91 14.03
C GLU A 43 7.00 -4.81 14.27
N GLY A 44 6.95 -3.79 13.40
CA GLY A 44 5.96 -2.71 13.46
C GLY A 44 4.53 -3.15 13.13
N LEU A 45 4.32 -4.38 12.67
CA LEU A 45 2.99 -4.93 12.33
C LEU A 45 2.32 -5.66 13.49
N LYS A 46 2.99 -5.81 14.63
CA LYS A 46 2.58 -6.72 15.72
C LYS A 46 1.13 -6.56 16.19
N ASP A 47 0.59 -5.34 16.16
CA ASP A 47 -0.73 -5.02 16.68
C ASP A 47 -1.75 -4.68 15.56
N LEU A 48 -1.41 -4.99 14.30
CA LEU A 48 -2.30 -4.81 13.16
C LEU A 48 -3.00 -6.13 12.81
N ASP A 49 -4.32 -6.07 12.68
CA ASP A 49 -5.12 -7.12 12.05
C ASP A 49 -5.08 -6.96 10.53
N GLY A 50 -5.02 -8.08 9.81
CA GLY A 50 -4.97 -8.17 8.34
C GLY A 50 -6.32 -8.48 7.70
#